data_AF-A0A946V6L6-F1
#
_entry.id   AF-A0A946V6L6-F1
#
_cell.length_a   1.000
_cell.length_b   1.000
_cell.length_c   1.000
_cell.angle_alpha   90.00
_cell.angle_beta   90.00
_cell.angle_gamma   90.00
#
_symmetry.space_group_name_H-M   'P 1'
#
loop_
_entity.id
_entity.type
_entity.pdbx_description
1 polymer ?
#
loop_
_entity_poly.entity_id
_entity_poly.type
_entity_poly.pdbx_seq_one_letter_code
_entity_poly.pdbx_strand_id
1 'polypeptide(L)'
;MDEQPVNSVEEQILKESIVSAAGLNADSLQVGLKGDPSMRETAMLRKRYRSSLDEVLDSVSGNLEDMMLNRGIYCVYVGFNSGEIRTLSVFDPLRSEIHAGEKLADRHYIERQFPTISLEEKVQLMKELYGALRATSFYQRLPGYWQSILERRSENWKPLSREEIGAVFTSLAALREMQAYYLRNITICMVQGFVRMQFNCDGTQIINARDLKRFISENLP
;
A
#
# COMPACT_ATOMS: atom_id res chain seq x y z
N MET A 1 3.19 -28.69 30.69
CA MET A 1 3.40 -27.55 29.78
C MET A 1 2.71 -27.98 28.50
N ASP A 2 1.43 -27.66 28.39
CA ASP A 2 0.58 -28.22 27.33
C ASP A 2 1.00 -27.64 25.98
N GLU A 3 1.40 -28.53 25.07
CA GLU A 3 1.59 -28.20 23.66
C GLU A 3 0.24 -27.75 23.10
N GLN A 4 0.09 -26.45 22.87
CA GLN A 4 -1.04 -25.97 22.09
C GLN A 4 -0.98 -26.57 20.69
N PRO A 5 -2.08 -27.15 20.18
CA PRO A 5 -2.08 -27.78 18.87
C PRO A 5 -1.69 -26.74 17.80
N VAL A 6 -0.84 -27.13 16.84
CA VAL A 6 -0.30 -26.25 15.79
C VAL A 6 -1.38 -25.42 15.09
N ASN A 7 -2.59 -25.97 14.95
CA ASN A 7 -3.75 -25.30 14.37
C ASN A 7 -4.28 -24.11 15.22
N SER A 8 -4.21 -24.18 16.55
CA SER A 8 -4.65 -23.08 17.43
C SER A 8 -3.70 -21.88 17.40
N VAL A 9 -2.39 -22.13 17.29
CA VAL A 9 -1.36 -21.09 17.19
C VAL A 9 -1.44 -20.38 15.84
N GLU A 10 -1.62 -21.14 14.76
CA GLU A 10 -1.80 -20.60 13.41
C GLU A 10 -3.02 -19.67 13.32
N GLU A 11 -4.17 -20.11 13.85
CA GLU A 11 -5.37 -19.28 13.95
C GLU A 11 -5.17 -18.01 14.77
N GLN A 12 -4.41 -18.09 15.87
CA GLN A 12 -4.13 -16.93 16.71
C GLN A 12 -3.28 -15.90 15.98
N ILE A 13 -2.22 -16.33 15.27
CA ILE A 13 -1.37 -15.44 14.46
C ILE A 13 -2.18 -14.75 13.36
N LEU A 14 -3.08 -15.49 12.71
CA LEU A 14 -4.00 -14.95 11.71
C LEU A 14 -4.93 -13.88 12.28
N LYS A 15 -5.45 -14.09 13.51
CA LYS A 15 -6.39 -13.18 14.19
C LYS A 15 -5.73 -11.91 14.74
N GLU A 16 -4.52 -12.01 15.30
CA GLU A 16 -3.82 -10.87 15.92
C GLU A 16 -3.20 -9.92 14.88
N SER A 17 -2.92 -10.44 13.70
CA SER A 17 -2.31 -9.74 12.60
C SER A 17 -3.28 -8.75 11.92
N ILE A 18 -3.29 -7.49 12.37
CA ILE A 18 -4.12 -6.40 11.78
C ILE A 18 -3.93 -6.31 10.26
N VAL A 19 -2.66 -6.32 9.84
CA VAL A 19 -2.21 -6.44 8.45
C VAL A 19 -0.86 -7.14 8.51
N SER A 20 -0.81 -8.45 8.30
CA SER A 20 0.43 -9.23 8.39
C SER A 20 0.59 -10.18 7.21
N ALA A 21 1.74 -10.84 7.20
CA ALA A 21 2.11 -11.99 6.38
C ALA A 21 1.05 -13.11 6.29
N ALA A 22 0.04 -13.08 7.16
CA ALA A 22 -1.05 -14.05 7.25
C ALA A 22 -2.31 -13.66 6.47
N GLY A 23 -2.37 -12.48 5.83
CA GLY A 23 -3.41 -12.12 4.86
C GLY A 23 -4.84 -12.43 5.31
N LEU A 24 -5.40 -11.58 6.17
CA LEU A 24 -6.84 -11.67 6.46
C LEU A 24 -7.62 -11.74 5.14
N ASN A 25 -8.52 -12.73 5.09
CA ASN A 25 -9.25 -13.17 3.90
C ASN A 25 -9.73 -12.01 3.03
N ALA A 26 -9.34 -12.13 1.77
CA ALA A 26 -9.30 -11.08 0.77
C ALA A 26 -10.66 -10.68 0.16
N ASP A 27 -11.78 -10.85 0.88
CA ASP A 27 -13.11 -10.57 0.34
C ASP A 27 -13.81 -9.37 1.00
N SER A 28 -13.35 -8.89 2.17
CA SER A 28 -13.84 -7.65 2.78
C SER A 28 -12.87 -7.08 3.82
N LEU A 29 -11.65 -6.74 3.41
CA LEU A 29 -10.72 -6.04 4.31
C LEU A 29 -11.14 -4.57 4.42
N GLN A 30 -11.67 -4.17 5.57
CA GLN A 30 -11.85 -2.76 5.95
C GLN A 30 -11.54 -2.60 7.44
N VAL A 31 -10.39 -1.99 7.74
CA VAL A 31 -9.92 -1.74 9.10
C VAL A 31 -9.77 -0.24 9.32
N GLY A 32 -10.51 0.28 10.28
CA GLY A 32 -10.39 1.65 10.75
C GLY A 32 -9.63 1.71 12.07
N LEU A 33 -8.51 2.44 12.10
CA LEU A 33 -7.78 2.74 13.33
C LEU A 33 -8.04 4.20 13.73
N LYS A 34 -8.52 4.40 14.96
CA LYS A 34 -8.67 5.75 15.51
C LYS A 34 -7.29 6.32 15.80
N GLY A 35 -7.04 7.52 15.28
CA GLY A 35 -5.83 8.28 15.59
C GLY A 35 -5.86 8.92 16.96
N ASP A 36 -4.81 9.69 17.23
CA ASP A 36 -4.63 10.48 18.43
C ASP A 36 -5.90 11.33 18.77
N PRO A 37 -6.41 11.27 20.03
CA PRO A 37 -7.59 12.04 20.44
C PRO A 37 -7.47 13.55 20.20
N SER A 38 -6.32 14.15 20.50
CA SER A 38 -6.09 15.58 20.32
C SER A 38 -6.16 15.98 18.85
N MET A 39 -5.66 15.12 17.96
CA MET A 39 -5.73 15.31 16.51
C MET A 39 -7.15 15.19 15.97
N ARG A 40 -7.94 14.25 16.52
CA ARG A 40 -9.35 14.06 16.14
C ARG A 40 -10.24 15.21 16.60
N GLU A 41 -10.11 15.62 17.86
CA GLU A 41 -10.92 16.68 18.46
C GLU A 41 -10.64 18.05 17.84
N THR A 42 -9.40 18.27 17.38
CA THR A 42 -9.00 19.53 16.74
C THR A 42 -9.09 19.51 15.21
N ALA A 43 -9.47 18.39 14.58
CA ALA A 43 -9.45 18.24 13.12
C ALA A 43 -10.21 19.36 12.40
N MET A 44 -11.40 19.71 12.89
CA MET A 44 -12.26 20.76 12.34
C MET A 44 -11.76 22.18 12.62
N LEU A 45 -10.94 22.36 13.65
CA LEU A 45 -10.41 23.67 14.06
C LEU A 45 -9.14 24.04 13.29
N ARG A 46 -8.47 23.05 12.68
CA ARG A 46 -7.19 23.23 12.01
C ARG A 46 -7.37 23.66 10.57
N LYS A 47 -6.88 24.86 10.24
CA LYS A 47 -6.80 25.34 8.87
C LYS A 47 -5.90 24.42 8.03
N ARG A 48 -6.40 23.95 6.87
CA ARG A 48 -5.58 23.28 5.85
C ARG A 48 -4.70 24.31 5.16
N TYR A 49 -3.42 23.95 4.99
CA TYR A 49 -2.48 24.65 4.11
C TYR A 49 -2.18 23.76 2.92
N ARG A 50 -2.04 24.37 1.75
CA ARG A 50 -1.56 23.66 0.56
C ARG A 50 -0.07 23.35 0.69
N SER A 51 0.31 22.15 0.32
CA SER A 51 1.70 21.72 0.20
C SER A 51 2.20 21.91 -1.23
N SER A 52 3.52 21.77 -1.41
CA SER A 52 4.14 21.69 -2.74
C SER A 52 3.53 20.59 -3.62
N LEU A 53 3.15 19.46 -3.02
CA LEU A 53 2.57 18.35 -3.77
C LEU A 53 1.17 18.68 -4.30
N ASP A 54 0.42 19.54 -3.62
CA ASP A 54 -0.91 19.98 -4.06
C ASP A 54 -0.83 20.80 -5.37
N GLU A 55 0.32 21.40 -5.70
CA GLU A 55 0.51 22.21 -6.93
C GLU A 55 0.75 21.35 -8.16
N VAL A 56 1.28 20.14 -7.96
CA VAL A 56 1.67 19.23 -9.05
C VAL A 56 0.91 17.91 -8.99
N LEU A 57 -0.20 17.85 -8.24
CA LEU A 57 -0.90 16.62 -7.90
C LEU A 57 -1.30 15.81 -9.14
N ASP A 58 -1.84 16.46 -10.16
CA ASP A 58 -2.30 15.78 -11.39
C ASP A 58 -1.11 15.13 -12.14
N SER A 59 -0.01 15.88 -12.28
CA SER A 59 1.20 15.38 -12.96
C SER A 59 1.87 14.25 -12.18
N VAL A 60 1.98 14.39 -10.85
CA VAL A 60 2.53 13.34 -9.99
C VAL A 60 1.63 12.11 -10.02
N SER A 61 0.31 12.26 -9.94
CA SER A 61 -0.62 11.12 -9.91
C SER A 61 -0.49 10.28 -11.19
N GLY A 62 -0.46 10.91 -12.37
CA GLY A 62 -0.27 10.20 -13.63
C GLY A 62 1.12 9.52 -13.74
N ASN A 63 2.17 10.17 -13.24
CA ASN A 63 3.50 9.55 -13.22
C ASN A 63 3.60 8.38 -12.24
N LEU A 64 2.99 8.47 -11.07
CA LEU A 64 2.96 7.38 -10.10
C LEU A 64 2.16 6.18 -10.61
N GLU A 65 1.06 6.43 -11.32
CA GLU A 65 0.30 5.39 -12.02
C GLU A 65 1.18 4.68 -13.05
N ASP A 66 1.86 5.42 -13.93
CA ASP A 66 2.81 4.85 -14.90
C ASP A 66 3.94 4.07 -14.21
N MET A 67 4.48 4.58 -13.11
CA MET A 67 5.51 3.90 -12.33
C MET A 67 5.01 2.55 -11.79
N MET A 68 3.76 2.47 -11.36
CA MET A 68 3.13 1.23 -10.86
C MET A 68 2.62 0.30 -11.96
N LEU A 69 2.38 0.78 -13.18
CA LEU A 69 1.89 -0.07 -14.28
C LEU A 69 2.99 -0.53 -15.22
N ASN A 70 3.95 0.34 -15.53
CA ASN A 70 4.88 0.18 -16.66
C ASN A 70 6.36 0.28 -16.25
N ARG A 71 6.66 0.43 -14.95
CA ARG A 71 8.02 0.51 -14.41
C ARG A 71 8.17 -0.32 -13.14
N GLY A 72 9.39 -0.42 -12.61
CA GLY A 72 9.74 -1.33 -11.51
C GLY A 72 9.03 -1.12 -10.16
N ILE A 73 8.21 -0.09 -10.00
CA ILE A 73 7.60 0.21 -8.70
C ILE A 73 6.43 -0.72 -8.42
N TYR A 74 6.41 -1.29 -7.21
CA TYR A 74 5.32 -2.13 -6.73
C TYR A 74 4.62 -1.61 -5.49
N CYS A 75 5.22 -0.65 -4.80
CA CYS A 75 4.63 0.01 -3.65
C CYS A 75 5.02 1.48 -3.67
N VAL A 76 4.05 2.35 -3.40
CA VAL A 76 4.31 3.77 -3.21
C VAL A 76 3.59 4.28 -1.98
N TYR A 77 4.30 5.06 -1.18
CA TYR A 77 3.76 5.93 -0.15
C TYR A 77 3.79 7.37 -0.66
N VAL A 78 2.69 8.10 -0.53
CA VAL A 78 2.59 9.51 -0.87
C VAL A 78 2.22 10.30 0.37
N GLY A 79 3.14 11.15 0.85
CA GLY A 79 2.94 12.06 1.97
C GLY A 79 2.53 13.44 1.49
N PHE A 80 1.23 13.69 1.35
CA PHE A 80 0.71 14.97 0.84
C PHE A 80 1.12 16.16 1.68
N ASN A 81 1.27 16.01 2.99
CA ASN A 81 1.65 17.13 3.85
C ASN A 81 3.15 17.44 3.83
N SER A 82 4.01 16.43 3.64
CA SER A 82 5.46 16.60 3.61
C SER A 82 6.01 16.79 2.19
N GLY A 83 5.21 16.48 1.16
CA GLY A 83 5.69 16.38 -0.22
C GLY A 83 6.64 15.20 -0.44
N GLU A 84 6.72 14.28 0.51
CA GLU A 84 7.61 13.12 0.47
C GLU A 84 6.92 11.95 -0.25
N ILE A 85 7.62 11.31 -1.18
CA ILE A 85 7.18 10.08 -1.82
C ILE A 85 8.21 8.99 -1.56
N ARG A 86 7.76 7.84 -1.06
CA ARG A 86 8.61 6.65 -0.90
C ARG A 86 8.21 5.58 -1.89
N THR A 87 9.19 4.97 -2.54
CA THR A 87 8.96 3.92 -3.54
C THR A 87 9.66 2.64 -3.11
N LEU A 88 9.08 1.49 -3.46
CA LEU A 88 9.75 0.20 -3.41
C LEU A 88 9.73 -0.41 -4.81
N SER A 89 10.91 -0.86 -5.25
CA SER A 89 11.16 -1.35 -6.60
C SER A 89 11.42 -2.85 -6.59
N VAL A 90 10.93 -3.55 -7.61
CA VAL A 90 11.23 -4.98 -7.80
C VAL A 90 12.72 -5.23 -8.08
N PHE A 91 13.46 -4.20 -8.51
CA PHE A 91 14.90 -4.29 -8.80
C PHE A 91 15.79 -4.11 -7.56
N ASP A 92 15.26 -3.52 -6.48
CA ASP A 92 15.90 -3.48 -5.16
C ASP A 92 14.84 -3.65 -4.06
N PRO A 93 14.28 -4.87 -3.90
CA PRO A 93 13.07 -5.10 -3.12
C PRO A 93 13.27 -4.95 -1.61
N LEU A 94 14.52 -4.80 -1.15
CA LEU A 94 14.86 -4.68 0.27
C LEU A 94 15.12 -3.23 0.69
N ARG A 95 14.97 -2.26 -0.22
CA ARG A 95 15.19 -0.84 0.06
C ARG A 95 13.99 0.00 -0.35
N SER A 96 13.72 1.02 0.47
CA SER A 96 12.83 2.11 0.10
C SER A 96 13.65 3.30 -0.39
N GLU A 97 13.27 3.86 -1.52
CA GLU A 97 13.82 5.13 -2.00
C GLU A 97 12.89 6.28 -1.58
N ILE A 98 13.46 7.47 -1.38
CA ILE A 98 12.73 8.67 -0.95
C ILE A 98 12.96 9.77 -1.98
N HIS A 99 11.88 10.40 -2.43
CA HIS A 99 11.91 11.46 -3.43
C HIS A 99 11.06 12.65 -2.98
N ALA A 100 11.48 13.85 -3.37
CA ALA A 100 10.60 15.00 -3.35
C ALA A 100 9.52 14.84 -4.43
N GLY A 101 8.26 15.01 -4.08
CA GLY A 101 7.15 14.76 -5.00
C GLY A 101 7.16 15.64 -6.24
N GLU A 102 7.63 16.89 -6.12
CA GLU A 102 7.85 17.79 -7.27
C GLU A 102 8.80 17.20 -8.31
N LYS A 103 9.81 16.43 -7.90
CA LYS A 103 10.73 15.75 -8.84
C LYS A 103 10.02 14.64 -9.61
N LEU A 104 9.06 13.98 -8.98
CA LEU A 104 8.25 12.94 -9.63
C LEU A 104 7.17 13.52 -10.55
N ALA A 105 6.97 14.84 -10.59
CA ALA A 105 6.18 15.48 -11.64
C ALA A 105 6.95 15.59 -12.98
N ASP A 106 8.28 15.61 -12.95
CA ASP A 106 9.11 15.68 -14.16
C ASP A 106 9.23 14.30 -14.82
N ARG A 107 8.66 14.16 -16.02
CA ARG A 107 8.71 12.91 -16.79
C ARG A 107 10.14 12.44 -17.08
N HIS A 108 11.07 13.36 -17.34
CA HIS A 108 12.46 13.00 -17.61
C HIS A 108 13.16 12.46 -16.36
N TYR A 109 12.79 12.95 -15.18
CA TYR A 109 13.25 12.36 -13.92
C TYR A 109 12.79 10.92 -13.81
N ILE A 110 11.52 10.64 -14.13
CA ILE A 110 10.97 9.28 -14.10
C ILE A 110 11.74 8.35 -15.04
N GLU A 111 11.97 8.79 -16.28
CA GLU A 111 12.62 8.00 -17.33
C GLU A 111 14.08 7.64 -16.99
N ARG A 112 14.79 8.53 -16.30
CA ARG A 112 16.18 8.28 -15.87
C ARG A 112 16.28 7.34 -14.67
N GLN A 113 15.33 7.41 -13.74
CA GLN A 113 15.44 6.75 -12.42
C GLN A 113 14.73 5.39 -12.37
N PHE A 114 13.68 5.19 -13.16
CA PHE A 114 12.81 4.01 -13.03
C PHE A 114 12.76 3.21 -14.33
N PRO A 115 13.50 2.09 -14.43
CA PRO A 115 13.47 1.23 -15.61
C PRO A 115 12.07 0.68 -15.93
N THR A 116 11.79 0.50 -17.22
CA THR A 116 10.51 -0.03 -17.72
C THR A 116 10.43 -1.53 -17.50
N ILE A 117 9.26 -2.00 -17.07
CA ILE A 117 8.89 -3.41 -16.93
C ILE A 117 7.36 -3.47 -16.86
N SER A 118 6.75 -4.39 -17.59
CA SER A 118 5.29 -4.53 -17.58
C SER A 118 4.78 -5.00 -16.21
N LEU A 119 3.50 -4.74 -15.93
CA LEU A 119 2.84 -5.24 -14.73
C LEU A 119 2.95 -6.77 -14.62
N GLU A 120 2.78 -7.46 -15.73
CA GLU A 120 2.80 -8.91 -15.83
C GLU A 120 4.21 -9.48 -15.53
N GLU A 121 5.25 -8.87 -16.08
CA GLU A 121 6.65 -9.22 -15.79
C GLU A 121 7.00 -8.93 -14.32
N LYS A 122 6.51 -7.85 -13.72
CA LYS A 122 6.69 -7.59 -12.29
C LYS A 122 6.09 -8.67 -11.41
N VAL A 123 4.86 -9.09 -11.74
CA VAL A 123 4.18 -10.18 -11.02
C VAL A 123 4.99 -11.46 -11.12
N GLN A 124 5.52 -11.77 -12.31
CA GLN A 124 6.36 -12.94 -12.53
C GLN A 124 7.67 -12.87 -11.73
N LEU A 125 8.38 -11.73 -11.80
CA LEU A 125 9.61 -11.51 -11.04
C LEU A 125 9.38 -11.66 -9.52
N MET A 126 8.25 -11.17 -9.00
CA MET A 126 7.92 -11.35 -7.59
C MET A 126 7.71 -12.82 -7.20
N LYS A 127 7.02 -13.60 -8.05
CA LYS A 127 6.86 -15.04 -7.83
C LYS A 127 8.20 -15.74 -7.78
N GLU A 128 9.12 -15.36 -8.66
CA GLU A 128 10.49 -15.87 -8.71
C GLU A 128 11.29 -15.50 -7.45
N LEU A 129 11.22 -14.24 -7.01
CA LEU A 129 11.86 -13.78 -5.77
C LEU A 129 11.38 -14.57 -4.54
N TYR A 130 10.06 -14.77 -4.42
CA TYR A 130 9.49 -15.61 -3.35
C TYR A 130 9.87 -17.09 -3.51
N GLY A 131 9.97 -17.61 -4.73
CA GLY A 131 10.47 -18.95 -5.01
C GLY A 131 11.91 -19.14 -4.55
N ALA A 132 12.79 -18.20 -4.89
CA ALA A 132 14.19 -18.21 -4.48
C ALA A 132 14.34 -18.13 -2.95
N LEU A 133 13.57 -17.25 -2.29
CA LEU A 133 13.57 -17.13 -0.83
C LEU A 133 13.16 -18.45 -0.16
N ARG A 134 12.12 -19.14 -0.68
CA ARG A 134 11.64 -20.44 -0.19
C ARG A 134 12.66 -21.56 -0.34
N ALA A 135 13.49 -21.50 -1.37
CA ALA A 135 14.55 -22.48 -1.61
C ALA A 135 15.72 -22.37 -0.61
N THR A 136 15.81 -21.28 0.18
CA THR A 136 16.90 -21.10 1.13
C THR A 136 16.79 -22.03 2.35
N SER A 137 17.94 -22.44 2.90
CA SER A 137 18.00 -23.23 4.14
C SER A 137 17.48 -22.47 5.37
N PHE A 138 17.42 -21.14 5.31
CA PHE A 138 16.81 -20.32 6.36
C PHE A 138 15.30 -20.44 6.35
N TYR A 139 14.68 -20.40 5.16
CA TYR A 139 13.25 -20.55 5.03
C TYR A 139 12.77 -21.94 5.46
N GLN A 140 13.51 -22.99 5.09
CA GLN A 140 13.20 -24.38 5.46
C GLN A 140 13.27 -24.65 6.98
N ARG A 141 13.91 -23.76 7.75
CA ARG A 141 13.99 -23.84 9.22
C ARG A 141 12.88 -23.06 9.94
N LEU A 142 12.00 -22.38 9.19
CA LEU A 142 10.85 -21.73 9.80
C LEU A 142 9.94 -22.77 10.48
N PRO A 143 9.24 -22.42 11.56
CA PRO A 143 8.22 -23.29 12.13
C PRO A 143 7.19 -23.70 11.09
N GLY A 144 6.69 -24.95 11.15
CA GLY A 144 5.79 -25.50 10.13
C GLY A 144 4.54 -24.65 9.87
N TYR A 145 3.93 -24.09 10.92
CA TYR A 145 2.78 -23.19 10.77
C TYR A 145 3.12 -21.91 9.98
N TRP A 146 4.34 -21.37 10.12
CA TRP A 146 4.79 -20.24 9.32
C TRP A 146 4.99 -20.61 7.85
N GLN A 147 5.50 -21.82 7.58
CA GLN A 147 5.62 -22.32 6.19
C GLN A 147 4.23 -22.44 5.56
N SER A 148 3.27 -23.07 6.24
CA SER A 148 1.88 -23.22 5.78
C SER A 148 1.21 -21.86 5.51
N ILE A 149 1.37 -20.88 6.41
CA ILE A 149 0.81 -19.54 6.22
C ILE A 149 1.37 -18.89 4.95
N LEU A 150 2.69 -18.93 4.78
CA LEU A 150 3.36 -18.26 3.66
C LEU A 150 3.11 -18.99 2.31
N GLU A 151 3.00 -20.31 2.31
CA GLU A 151 2.65 -21.11 1.13
C GLU A 151 1.23 -20.79 0.65
N ARG A 152 0.22 -20.89 1.53
CA ARG A 152 -1.16 -20.52 1.19
C ARG A 152 -1.26 -19.08 0.68
N ARG A 153 -0.47 -18.16 1.24
CA ARG A 153 -0.39 -16.78 0.75
C ARG A 153 0.13 -16.73 -0.68
N SER A 154 1.23 -17.43 -0.97
CA SER A 154 1.82 -17.45 -2.32
C SER A 154 0.86 -18.06 -3.34
N GLU A 155 0.11 -19.10 -2.98
CA GLU A 155 -0.85 -19.78 -3.85
C GLU A 155 -2.07 -18.89 -4.15
N ASN A 156 -2.54 -18.14 -3.16
CA ASN A 156 -3.72 -17.30 -3.27
C ASN A 156 -3.40 -15.83 -3.59
N TRP A 157 -2.12 -15.48 -3.83
CA TRP A 157 -1.72 -14.11 -4.06
C TRP A 157 -2.32 -13.58 -5.36
N LYS A 158 -3.17 -12.56 -5.23
CA LYS A 158 -3.72 -11.78 -6.33
C LYS A 158 -3.09 -10.38 -6.29
N PRO A 159 -2.21 -10.04 -7.25
CA PRO A 159 -1.68 -8.68 -7.35
C PRO A 159 -2.79 -7.70 -7.71
N LEU A 160 -2.55 -6.41 -7.46
CA LEU A 160 -3.45 -5.36 -7.89
C LEU A 160 -3.63 -5.36 -9.41
N SER A 161 -4.87 -5.22 -9.86
CA SER A 161 -5.20 -5.08 -11.29
C SER A 161 -4.88 -3.67 -11.79
N ARG A 162 -4.82 -3.50 -13.12
CA ARG A 162 -4.63 -2.18 -13.75
C ARG A 162 -5.75 -1.22 -13.35
N GLU A 163 -6.98 -1.71 -13.30
CA GLU A 163 -8.18 -0.96 -12.92
C GLU A 163 -8.14 -0.55 -11.44
N GLU A 164 -7.67 -1.43 -10.56
CA GLU A 164 -7.52 -1.13 -9.13
C GLU A 164 -6.45 -0.06 -8.90
N ILE A 165 -5.31 -0.15 -9.59
CA ILE A 165 -4.24 0.85 -9.54
C ILE A 165 -4.75 2.21 -10.06
N GLY A 166 -5.37 2.23 -11.24
CA GLY A 166 -5.91 3.47 -11.81
C GLY A 166 -7.03 4.08 -10.96
N ALA A 167 -7.86 3.25 -10.32
CA ALA A 167 -8.89 3.72 -9.39
C ALA A 167 -8.28 4.44 -8.18
N VAL A 168 -7.15 3.98 -7.65
CA VAL A 168 -6.46 4.65 -6.55
C VAL A 168 -5.99 6.03 -6.98
N PHE A 169 -5.27 6.13 -8.10
CA PHE A 169 -4.67 7.40 -8.55
C PHE A 169 -5.73 8.42 -9.00
N THR A 170 -6.80 7.98 -9.66
CA THR A 170 -7.95 8.83 -10.00
C THR A 170 -8.65 9.39 -8.75
N SER A 171 -8.62 8.66 -7.62
CA SER A 171 -9.30 9.07 -6.39
C SER A 171 -8.50 10.06 -5.54
N LEU A 172 -7.21 10.27 -5.81
CA LEU A 172 -6.33 11.04 -4.93
C LEU A 172 -6.78 12.49 -4.76
N ALA A 173 -7.12 13.16 -5.87
CA ALA A 173 -7.55 14.56 -5.84
C ALA A 173 -8.83 14.73 -5.01
N ALA A 174 -9.82 13.86 -5.22
CA ALA A 174 -11.07 13.88 -4.45
C ALA A 174 -10.82 13.67 -2.95
N LEU A 175 -10.02 12.68 -2.58
CA LEU A 175 -9.65 12.40 -1.18
C LEU A 175 -8.82 13.55 -0.55
N ARG A 176 -7.99 14.22 -1.34
CA ARG A 176 -7.11 15.30 -0.87
C ARG A 176 -7.83 16.63 -0.68
N GLU A 177 -8.85 16.91 -1.48
CA GLU A 177 -9.60 18.18 -1.44
C GLU A 177 -10.80 18.18 -0.48
N MET A 178 -11.05 17.10 0.26
CA MET A 178 -12.10 17.06 1.28
C MET A 178 -11.91 18.14 2.34
N GLN A 179 -12.97 18.90 2.65
CA GLN A 179 -12.85 20.06 3.56
C GLN A 179 -12.59 19.68 5.02
N ALA A 180 -13.30 18.66 5.54
CA ALA A 180 -13.26 18.28 6.94
C ALA A 180 -12.15 17.25 7.24
N TYR A 181 -12.10 16.19 6.45
CA TYR A 181 -11.18 15.06 6.65
C TYR A 181 -10.38 14.78 5.38
N TYR A 182 -9.37 15.62 5.09
CA TYR A 182 -8.52 15.43 3.91
C TYR A 182 -7.44 14.38 4.12
N LEU A 183 -7.07 13.73 3.01
CA LEU A 183 -5.98 12.77 2.93
C LEU A 183 -4.63 13.41 3.26
N ARG A 184 -3.91 12.86 4.23
CA ARG A 184 -2.53 13.26 4.61
C ARG A 184 -1.47 12.37 4.01
N ASN A 185 -1.75 11.08 3.94
CA ASN A 185 -0.92 10.15 3.20
C ASN A 185 -1.71 8.95 2.73
N ILE A 186 -1.16 8.29 1.71
CA ILE A 186 -1.67 7.04 1.19
C ILE A 186 -0.52 6.09 0.89
N THR A 187 -0.76 4.80 1.07
CA THR A 187 0.11 3.72 0.59
C THR A 187 -0.72 2.78 -0.27
N ILE A 188 -0.22 2.50 -1.46
CA ILE A 188 -0.72 1.45 -2.34
C ILE A 188 0.41 0.45 -2.53
N CYS A 189 0.10 -0.85 -2.39
CA CYS A 189 1.09 -1.90 -2.59
C CYS A 189 0.52 -3.08 -3.34
N MET A 190 1.16 -3.45 -4.46
CA MET A 190 0.80 -4.60 -5.28
C MET A 190 0.93 -5.93 -4.52
N VAL A 191 1.94 -6.05 -3.65
CA VAL A 191 2.21 -7.30 -2.90
C VAL A 191 1.18 -7.54 -1.80
N GLN A 192 0.70 -6.48 -1.15
CA GLN A 192 -0.28 -6.61 -0.07
C GLN A 192 -1.73 -6.45 -0.52
N GLY A 193 -2.00 -5.91 -1.73
CA GLY A 193 -3.35 -5.79 -2.27
C GLY A 193 -4.28 -4.81 -1.52
N PHE A 194 -3.72 -3.98 -0.63
CA PHE A 194 -4.46 -2.99 0.14
C PHE A 194 -4.11 -1.56 -0.26
N VAL A 195 -5.00 -0.66 0.13
CA VAL A 195 -4.80 0.78 0.16
C VAL A 195 -4.89 1.23 1.61
N ARG A 196 -3.83 1.87 2.12
CA ARG A 196 -3.79 2.46 3.46
C ARG A 196 -3.86 3.97 3.32
N MET A 197 -4.91 4.59 3.84
CA MET A 197 -5.14 6.03 3.84
C MET A 197 -5.06 6.57 5.27
N GLN A 198 -4.38 7.69 5.47
CA GLN A 198 -4.39 8.41 6.74
C GLN A 198 -4.88 9.83 6.53
N PHE A 199 -5.79 10.29 7.39
CA PHE A 199 -6.47 11.58 7.28
C PHE A 199 -5.92 12.60 8.29
N ASN A 200 -6.33 13.86 8.15
CA ASN A 200 -5.93 14.97 9.03
C ASN A 200 -6.22 14.77 10.52
N CYS A 201 -7.27 14.02 10.85
CA CYS A 201 -7.64 13.61 12.20
C CYS A 201 -6.78 12.49 12.78
N ASP A 202 -5.71 12.09 12.08
CA ASP A 202 -4.84 10.96 12.41
C ASP A 202 -5.54 9.58 12.31
N GLY A 203 -6.79 9.53 11.86
CA GLY A 203 -7.49 8.29 11.54
C GLY A 203 -6.85 7.58 10.35
N THR A 204 -6.66 6.27 10.46
CA THR A 204 -6.16 5.41 9.38
C THR A 204 -7.26 4.47 8.90
N GLN A 205 -7.43 4.35 7.59
CA GLN A 205 -8.28 3.37 6.93
C GLN A 205 -7.42 2.44 6.10
N ILE A 206 -7.57 1.14 6.29
CA ILE A 206 -6.88 0.10 5.51
C ILE A 206 -7.96 -0.73 4.83
N ILE A 207 -7.99 -0.70 3.51
CA ILE A 207 -9.02 -1.38 2.74
C ILE A 207 -8.40 -2.22 1.63
N ASN A 208 -9.10 -3.26 1.17
CA ASN A 208 -8.74 -3.90 -0.09
C ASN A 208 -8.87 -2.87 -1.23
N ALA A 209 -7.92 -2.87 -2.17
CA ALA A 209 -7.96 -1.91 -3.28
C ALA A 209 -9.21 -2.07 -4.14
N ARG A 210 -9.73 -3.29 -4.28
CA ARG A 210 -10.99 -3.57 -5.02
C ARG A 210 -12.20 -2.86 -4.42
N ASP A 211 -12.18 -2.65 -3.11
CA ASP A 211 -13.27 -2.04 -2.36
C ASP A 211 -13.15 -0.52 -2.30
N LEU A 212 -12.08 0.09 -2.82
CA LEU A 212 -11.83 1.53 -2.72
C LEU A 212 -12.98 2.37 -3.29
N LYS A 213 -13.47 2.01 -4.49
CA LYS A 213 -14.57 2.77 -5.12
C LYS A 213 -15.83 2.73 -4.25
N ARG A 214 -16.16 1.56 -3.73
CA ARG A 214 -17.29 1.35 -2.83
C ARG A 214 -17.10 2.15 -1.54
N PHE A 215 -15.94 2.02 -0.90
CA PHE A 215 -15.59 2.77 0.31
C PHE A 215 -15.76 4.27 0.10
N ILE A 216 -15.26 4.82 -1.01
CA ILE A 216 -15.41 6.23 -1.37
C ILE A 216 -16.90 6.58 -1.49
N SER A 217 -17.68 5.82 -2.25
CA SER A 217 -19.11 6.11 -2.45
C SER A 217 -19.96 6.02 -1.18
N GLU A 218 -19.55 5.20 -0.21
CA GLU A 218 -20.29 5.00 1.04
C GLU A 218 -19.89 6.02 2.13
N ASN A 219 -18.67 6.57 2.08
CA ASN A 219 -18.10 7.37 3.17
C ASN A 219 -17.77 8.81 2.78
N LEU A 220 -17.72 9.13 1.49
CA LEU A 220 -17.47 10.47 0.99
C LEU A 220 -18.75 11.07 0.38
N PRO A 221 -19.01 12.37 0.60
CA PRO A 221 -20.16 13.07 0.04
C PRO A 221 -20.07 13.25 -1.49
#